data_AF-A0A3M1TDK0-F1
#
_entry.id   AF-A0A3M1TDK0-F1
#
_cell.length_a   1.000
_cell.length_b   1.000
_cell.length_c   1.000
_cell.angle_alpha   90.00
_cell.angle_beta   90.00
_cell.angle_gamma   90.00
#
_symmetry.space_group_name_H-M   'P 1'
#
loop_
_entity.id
_entity.type
_entity.pdbx_description
1 polymer ?
#
loop_
_entity_poly.entity_id
_entity_poly.type
_entity_poly.pdbx_seq_one_letter_code
_entity_poly.pdbx_strand_id
1 'polypeptide(L)'
;MWFGSGKQDEAPTSLNARRDAYVRSMRALCRRLVVAMPPDLDGILGRTESLLAGQAASLERLAGLDLEGDDPLPIETAHALLRAQQLPRMILALGEVLAQQEEDERLRPVQQEALDLARELADLTQAWLASRGDVVDWGELEEE
;
A
#
# COMPACT_ATOMS: atom_id res chain seq x y z
N MET A 1 -7.35 -17.06 44.72
CA MET A 1 -5.98 -16.65 44.30
C MET A 1 -6.10 -16.11 42.89
N TRP A 2 -5.73 -14.84 42.67
CA TRP A 2 -5.66 -14.19 41.37
C TRP A 2 -4.23 -14.32 40.83
N PHE A 3 -4.07 -14.84 39.62
CA PHE A 3 -2.91 -14.62 38.74
C PHE A 3 -3.54 -14.59 37.35
N GLY A 4 -3.69 -13.44 36.70
CA GLY A 4 -2.62 -12.52 36.34
C GLY A 4 -2.54 -12.58 34.81
N SER A 5 -3.51 -11.95 34.15
CA SER A 5 -3.52 -11.78 32.69
C SER A 5 -2.24 -11.06 32.28
N GLY A 6 -1.29 -11.80 31.73
CA GLY A 6 -0.20 -11.23 30.97
C GLY A 6 -0.79 -10.57 29.73
N LYS A 7 -1.06 -9.26 29.82
CA LYS A 7 -1.02 -8.41 28.63
C LYS A 7 0.40 -8.52 28.12
N GLN A 8 0.60 -9.29 27.05
CA GLN A 8 1.81 -9.15 26.26
C GLN A 8 1.75 -7.74 25.70
N ASP A 9 2.49 -6.82 26.32
CA ASP A 9 2.90 -5.57 25.69
C ASP A 9 3.77 -5.97 24.49
N GLU A 10 3.14 -6.26 23.35
CA GLU A 10 3.85 -6.30 22.08
C GLU A 10 4.44 -4.89 21.90
N ALA A 11 5.77 -4.81 21.92
CA ALA A 11 6.47 -3.58 21.60
C ALA A 11 5.91 -3.03 20.27
N PRO A 12 5.62 -1.73 20.16
CA PRO A 12 5.06 -1.17 18.95
C PRO A 12 5.98 -1.53 17.78
N THR A 13 5.44 -2.25 16.79
CA THR A 13 6.20 -2.65 15.61
C THR A 13 6.74 -1.39 14.92
N SER A 14 8.06 -1.35 14.74
CA SER A 14 8.79 -0.26 14.11
C SER A 14 8.17 0.17 12.77
N LEU A 15 8.27 1.44 12.40
CA LEU A 15 7.70 1.95 11.13
C LEU A 15 8.35 1.25 9.93
N ASN A 16 9.66 1.00 10.01
CA ASN A 16 10.40 0.26 9.00
C ASN A 16 9.93 -1.20 8.89
N ALA A 17 9.68 -1.87 10.02
CA ALA A 17 9.15 -3.23 10.01
C ALA A 17 7.73 -3.29 9.40
N ARG A 18 6.88 -2.30 9.69
CA ARG A 18 5.53 -2.17 9.10
C ARG A 18 5.59 -1.88 7.60
N ARG A 19 6.47 -0.98 7.17
CA ARG A 19 6.77 -0.70 5.75
C ARG A 19 7.17 -1.98 5.00
N ASP A 20 8.09 -2.76 5.56
CA ASP A 20 8.58 -4.00 4.94
C ASP A 20 7.51 -5.08 4.87
N ALA A 21 6.68 -5.19 5.91
CA ALA A 21 5.51 -6.07 5.90
C ALA A 21 4.53 -5.67 4.78
N TYR A 22 4.15 -4.40 4.70
CA TYR A 22 3.29 -3.87 3.65
C TYR A 22 3.87 -4.16 2.25
N VAL A 23 5.14 -3.82 2.02
CA VAL A 23 5.81 -4.04 0.74
C VAL A 23 5.81 -5.52 0.36
N ARG A 24 6.13 -6.44 1.27
CA ARG A 24 6.06 -7.89 1.00
C ARG A 24 4.67 -8.33 0.61
N SER A 25 3.66 -7.94 1.38
CA SER A 25 2.28 -8.33 1.16
C SER A 25 1.75 -7.77 -0.17
N MET A 26 2.07 -6.52 -0.48
CA MET A 26 1.71 -5.91 -1.75
C MET A 26 2.38 -6.60 -2.95
N ARG A 27 3.68 -6.95 -2.85
CA ARG A 27 4.36 -7.77 -3.90
C ARG A 27 3.71 -9.14 -4.07
N ALA A 28 3.27 -9.77 -2.99
CA ALA A 28 2.57 -11.06 -3.04
C ALA A 28 1.17 -10.92 -3.66
N LEU A 29 0.46 -9.83 -3.35
CA LEU A 29 -0.84 -9.51 -3.92
C LEU A 29 -0.74 -9.25 -5.44
N CYS A 30 0.21 -8.43 -5.89
CA CYS A 30 0.43 -8.19 -7.32
C CYS A 30 0.69 -9.49 -8.10
N ARG A 31 1.49 -10.41 -7.54
CA ARG A 31 1.74 -11.71 -8.18
C ARG A 31 0.47 -12.56 -8.30
N ARG A 32 -0.38 -12.57 -7.27
CA ARG A 32 -1.66 -13.29 -7.31
C ARG A 32 -2.67 -12.63 -8.24
N LEU A 33 -2.69 -11.31 -8.33
CA LEU A 33 -3.53 -10.59 -9.28
C LEU A 33 -3.24 -11.06 -10.71
N VAL A 34 -1.96 -11.10 -11.13
CA VAL A 34 -1.57 -11.58 -12.46
C VAL A 34 -2.10 -12.99 -12.74
N VAL A 35 -2.04 -13.89 -11.76
CA VAL A 35 -2.56 -15.26 -11.88
C VAL A 35 -4.09 -15.31 -11.92
N ALA A 36 -4.77 -14.40 -11.20
CA ALA A 36 -6.22 -14.37 -11.10
C ALA A 36 -6.89 -13.68 -12.30
N MET A 37 -6.15 -12.92 -13.11
CA MET A 37 -6.72 -12.24 -14.27
C MET A 37 -7.20 -13.22 -15.36
N PRO A 38 -8.41 -13.02 -15.91
CA PRO A 38 -8.92 -13.84 -17.02
C PRO A 38 -8.05 -13.70 -18.28
N PRO A 39 -7.68 -14.81 -18.97
CA PRO A 39 -6.77 -14.77 -20.12
C PRO A 39 -7.33 -14.04 -21.34
N ASP A 40 -8.66 -13.95 -21.47
CA ASP A 40 -9.34 -13.44 -22.67
C ASP A 40 -9.52 -11.90 -22.67
N LEU A 41 -8.97 -11.21 -21.67
CA LEU A 41 -9.03 -9.76 -21.52
C LEU A 41 -7.91 -9.04 -22.28
N ASP A 42 -7.62 -9.43 -23.51
CA ASP A 42 -6.45 -8.94 -24.29
C ASP A 42 -6.32 -7.39 -24.32
N GLY A 43 -7.44 -6.65 -24.21
CA GLY A 43 -7.43 -5.18 -24.12
C GLY A 43 -7.18 -4.59 -22.72
N ILE A 44 -7.51 -5.29 -21.65
CA ILE A 44 -7.38 -4.83 -20.25
C ILE A 44 -6.11 -5.40 -19.61
N LEU A 45 -5.77 -6.65 -19.91
CA LEU A 45 -4.59 -7.37 -19.40
C LEU A 45 -3.26 -6.79 -19.89
N GLY A 46 -3.11 -6.52 -21.18
CA GLY A 46 -1.88 -5.93 -21.73
C GLY A 46 -1.54 -4.57 -21.11
N ARG A 47 -2.58 -3.84 -20.68
CA ARG A 47 -2.41 -2.60 -19.90
C ARG A 47 -2.16 -2.89 -18.42
N THR A 48 -2.81 -3.89 -17.84
CA THR A 48 -2.70 -4.22 -16.41
C THR A 48 -1.29 -4.68 -16.02
N GLU A 49 -0.63 -5.52 -16.80
CA GLU A 49 0.76 -5.92 -16.52
C GLU A 49 1.73 -4.73 -16.61
N SER A 50 1.58 -3.91 -17.65
CA SER A 50 2.39 -2.69 -17.83
C SER A 50 2.13 -1.67 -16.71
N LEU A 51 0.88 -1.52 -16.28
CA LEU A 51 0.48 -0.66 -15.17
C LEU A 51 1.04 -1.19 -13.84
N LEU A 52 0.91 -2.49 -13.56
CA LEU A 52 1.48 -3.13 -12.38
C LEU A 52 3.01 -3.00 -12.36
N ALA A 53 3.68 -3.14 -13.50
CA ALA A 53 5.13 -2.94 -13.62
C ALA A 53 5.52 -1.48 -13.34
N GLY A 54 4.78 -0.51 -13.87
CA GLY A 54 5.00 0.90 -13.58
C GLY A 54 4.79 1.25 -12.10
N GLN A 55 3.85 0.57 -11.45
CA GLN A 55 3.59 0.76 -10.03
C GLN A 55 4.56 -0.01 -9.12
N ALA A 56 5.17 -1.10 -9.59
CA ALA A 56 6.20 -1.83 -8.85
C ALA A 56 7.38 -0.92 -8.49
N ALA A 57 7.79 -0.02 -9.39
CA ALA A 57 8.84 0.97 -9.11
C ALA A 57 8.50 1.89 -7.91
N SER A 58 7.23 2.22 -7.72
CA SER A 58 6.79 3.02 -6.55
C SER A 58 6.90 2.22 -5.25
N LEU A 59 6.62 0.91 -5.31
CA LEU A 59 6.78 0.02 -4.16
C LEU A 59 8.25 -0.19 -3.80
N GLU A 60 9.13 -0.31 -4.81
CA GLU A 60 10.58 -0.40 -4.60
C GLU A 60 11.15 0.87 -3.99
N ARG A 61 10.65 2.04 -4.40
CA ARG A 61 11.02 3.32 -3.77
C ARG A 61 10.63 3.30 -2.29
N LEU A 62 9.39 2.93 -1.97
CA LEU A 62 8.95 2.83 -0.58
C LEU A 62 9.83 1.85 0.23
N ALA A 63 10.21 0.71 -0.35
CA ALA A 63 11.05 -0.30 0.32
C ALA A 63 12.44 0.23 0.73
N GLY A 64 12.96 1.23 0.02
CA GLY A 64 14.28 1.82 0.28
C GLY A 64 14.29 2.96 1.30
N LEU A 65 13.14 3.45 1.75
CA LEU A 65 13.04 4.64 2.61
C LEU A 65 13.16 4.30 4.08
N ASP A 66 14.11 4.89 4.79
CA ASP A 66 14.18 4.79 6.25
C ASP A 66 13.14 5.73 6.92
N LEU A 67 12.00 5.17 7.34
CA LEU A 67 10.91 5.95 7.94
C LEU A 67 11.23 6.45 9.35
N GLU A 68 12.17 5.80 10.03
CA GLU A 68 12.57 6.08 11.41
C GLU A 68 13.83 6.95 11.47
N GLY A 69 14.57 7.06 10.37
CA GLY A 69 15.75 7.90 10.26
C GLY A 69 15.42 9.39 10.14
N ASP A 70 16.42 10.23 10.41
CA ASP A 70 16.38 11.68 10.20
C ASP A 70 16.54 12.03 8.71
N ASP A 71 15.74 11.38 7.85
CA ASP A 71 15.78 11.57 6.41
C ASP A 71 15.60 13.07 6.08
N PRO A 72 16.58 13.72 5.43
CA PRO A 72 16.56 15.16 5.20
C PRO A 72 15.44 15.61 4.25
N LEU A 73 14.71 14.68 3.62
CA LEU A 73 13.71 14.96 2.60
C LEU A 73 12.31 14.38 2.96
N PRO A 74 11.58 14.99 3.93
CA PRO A 74 10.22 14.57 4.30
C PRO A 74 9.24 14.53 3.12
N ILE A 75 9.41 15.42 2.15
CA ILE A 75 8.58 15.50 0.94
C ILE A 75 8.73 14.24 0.07
N GLU A 76 9.95 13.71 -0.08
CA GLU A 76 10.17 12.50 -0.87
C GLU A 76 9.52 11.28 -0.23
N THR A 77 9.62 11.18 1.10
CA THR A 77 8.95 10.11 1.86
C THR A 77 7.42 10.23 1.75
N ALA A 78 6.87 11.43 1.92
CA ALA A 78 5.44 11.67 1.74
C ALA A 78 4.97 11.30 0.32
N HIS A 79 5.72 11.69 -0.71
CA HIS A 79 5.43 11.31 -2.09
C HIS A 79 5.48 9.81 -2.31
N ALA A 80 6.46 9.09 -1.74
CA ALA A 80 6.52 7.64 -1.88
C ALA A 80 5.33 6.94 -1.20
N LEU A 81 4.93 7.39 -0.01
CA LEU A 81 3.75 6.88 0.70
C LEU A 81 2.47 7.15 -0.10
N LEU A 82 2.29 8.36 -0.63
CA LEU A 82 1.15 8.72 -1.49
C LEU A 82 1.11 7.90 -2.79
N ARG A 83 2.27 7.67 -3.41
CA ARG A 83 2.38 6.83 -4.62
C ARG A 83 2.06 5.37 -4.32
N ALA A 84 2.47 4.86 -3.16
CA ALA A 84 2.16 3.49 -2.74
C ALA A 84 0.65 3.24 -2.58
N GLN A 85 -0.17 4.28 -2.33
CA GLN A 85 -1.63 4.14 -2.26
C GLN A 85 -2.28 3.86 -3.63
N GLN A 86 -1.58 4.13 -4.73
CA GLN A 86 -2.14 3.95 -6.08
C GLN A 86 -2.30 2.47 -6.44
N LEU A 87 -1.41 1.61 -5.93
CA LEU A 87 -1.47 0.17 -6.14
C LEU A 87 -2.78 -0.47 -5.67
N PRO A 88 -3.14 -0.40 -4.38
CA PRO A 88 -4.39 -1.02 -3.92
C PRO A 88 -5.61 -0.39 -4.60
N ARG A 89 -5.63 0.93 -4.82
CA ARG A 89 -6.72 1.61 -5.56
C ARG A 89 -6.91 1.05 -6.97
N MET A 90 -5.82 0.83 -7.69
CA MET A 90 -5.86 0.24 -9.03
C MET A 90 -6.41 -1.18 -9.00
N ILE A 91 -6.00 -2.01 -8.03
CA ILE A 91 -6.52 -3.39 -7.89
C ILE A 91 -8.03 -3.37 -7.62
N LEU A 92 -8.50 -2.45 -6.78
CA LEU A 92 -9.94 -2.28 -6.52
C LEU A 92 -10.70 -1.91 -7.78
N ALA A 93 -10.23 -0.90 -8.50
CA ALA A 93 -10.84 -0.45 -9.75
C ALA A 93 -10.87 -1.58 -10.81
N LEU A 94 -9.81 -2.38 -10.93
CA LEU A 94 -9.76 -3.51 -11.84
C LEU A 94 -10.86 -4.54 -11.55
N GLY A 95 -11.04 -4.92 -10.28
CA GLY A 95 -12.09 -5.87 -9.93
C GLY A 95 -13.50 -5.30 -10.09
N GLU A 96 -13.70 -3.99 -9.92
CA GLU A 96 -14.99 -3.35 -10.23
C GLU A 96 -15.30 -3.39 -11.73
N VAL A 97 -14.30 -3.14 -12.58
CA VAL A 97 -14.46 -3.23 -14.04
C VAL A 97 -14.83 -4.66 -14.45
N LEU A 98 -14.17 -5.68 -13.90
CA LEU A 98 -14.51 -7.08 -14.22
C LEU A 98 -15.90 -7.49 -13.75
N ALA A 99 -16.28 -7.09 -12.53
CA ALA A 99 -17.61 -7.36 -12.03
C ALA A 99 -18.71 -6.68 -12.87
N GLN A 100 -18.45 -5.49 -13.43
CA GLN A 100 -19.41 -4.76 -14.25
C GLN A 100 -19.49 -5.23 -15.69
N GLN A 101 -18.35 -5.61 -16.31
CA GLN A 101 -18.30 -5.94 -17.74
C GLN A 101 -18.57 -7.42 -18.00
N GLU A 102 -18.08 -8.31 -17.13
CA GLU A 102 -18.06 -9.76 -17.35
C GLU A 102 -18.86 -10.54 -16.29
N GLU A 103 -19.49 -9.82 -15.34
CA GLU A 103 -20.12 -10.41 -14.14
C GLU A 103 -19.15 -11.33 -13.36
N ASP A 104 -17.84 -11.04 -13.46
CA ASP A 104 -16.78 -11.91 -12.94
C ASP A 104 -16.27 -11.43 -11.58
N GLU A 105 -16.53 -12.22 -10.55
CA GLU A 105 -16.17 -11.93 -9.17
C GLU A 105 -14.86 -12.57 -8.71
N ARG A 106 -14.07 -13.18 -9.61
CA ARG A 106 -12.84 -13.90 -9.21
C ARG A 106 -11.80 -13.02 -8.52
N LEU A 107 -11.83 -11.71 -8.76
CA LEU A 107 -10.92 -10.76 -8.11
C LEU A 107 -11.38 -10.33 -6.72
N ARG A 108 -12.58 -10.71 -6.25
CA ARG A 108 -13.09 -10.34 -4.91
C ARG A 108 -12.09 -10.64 -3.78
N PRO A 109 -11.41 -11.81 -3.72
CA PRO A 109 -10.44 -12.07 -2.66
C PRO A 109 -9.23 -11.13 -2.74
N VAL A 110 -8.77 -10.82 -3.97
CA VAL A 110 -7.64 -9.92 -4.22
C VAL A 110 -8.01 -8.47 -3.87
N GLN A 111 -9.25 -8.05 -4.15
CA GLN A 111 -9.79 -6.74 -3.76
C GLN A 111 -9.90 -6.60 -2.25
N GLN A 112 -10.38 -7.63 -1.55
CA GLN A 112 -10.48 -7.59 -0.10
C GLN A 112 -9.11 -7.37 0.55
N GLU A 113 -8.10 -8.12 0.11
CA GLU A 113 -6.75 -7.94 0.62
C GLU A 113 -6.14 -6.59 0.22
N ALA A 114 -6.46 -6.06 -0.98
CA ALA A 114 -6.07 -4.71 -1.36
C ALA A 114 -6.65 -3.64 -0.42
N LEU A 115 -7.89 -3.80 0.05
CA LEU A 115 -8.51 -2.90 1.04
C LEU A 115 -7.77 -2.95 2.37
N ASP A 116 -7.42 -4.16 2.83
CA ASP A 116 -6.72 -4.33 4.10
C ASP A 116 -5.31 -3.73 4.02
N LEU A 117 -4.59 -3.93 2.92
CA LEU A 117 -3.30 -3.28 2.68
C LEU A 117 -3.41 -1.76 2.52
N ALA A 118 -4.49 -1.24 1.93
CA ALA A 118 -4.71 0.20 1.87
C ALA A 118 -4.87 0.82 3.27
N ARG A 119 -5.56 0.12 4.18
CA ARG A 119 -5.68 0.52 5.59
C ARG A 119 -4.32 0.47 6.29
N GLU A 120 -3.57 -0.61 6.14
CA GLU A 120 -2.22 -0.73 6.71
C GLU A 120 -1.29 0.41 6.26
N LEU A 121 -1.33 0.79 4.99
CA LEU A 121 -0.55 1.91 4.47
C LEU A 121 -1.04 3.26 5.02
N ALA A 122 -2.35 3.46 5.16
CA ALA A 122 -2.90 4.67 5.77
C ALA A 122 -2.44 4.80 7.24
N ASP A 123 -2.52 3.70 8.00
CA ASP A 123 -2.07 3.66 9.39
C ASP A 123 -0.56 3.85 9.50
N LEU A 124 0.23 3.34 8.55
CA LEU A 124 1.67 3.57 8.48
C LEU A 124 1.97 5.05 8.21
N THR A 125 1.24 5.65 7.26
CA THR A 125 1.39 7.05 6.88
C THR A 125 1.07 7.96 8.06
N GLN A 126 -0.02 7.71 8.77
CA GLN A 126 -0.40 8.46 9.97
C GLN A 126 0.63 8.32 11.09
N ALA A 127 1.14 7.10 11.33
CA ALA A 127 2.15 6.87 12.35
C ALA A 127 3.49 7.56 12.00
N TRP A 128 3.87 7.55 10.72
CA TRP A 128 5.03 8.31 10.24
C TRP A 128 4.83 9.82 10.41
N LEU A 129 3.69 10.38 10.01
CA LEU A 129 3.38 11.81 10.23
C LEU A 129 3.44 12.17 11.72
N ALA A 130 2.84 11.37 12.59
CA ALA A 130 2.88 11.60 14.03
C ALA A 130 4.30 11.56 14.60
N SER A 131 5.17 10.70 14.07
CA SER A 131 6.58 10.61 14.49
C SER A 131 7.41 11.84 14.13
N ARG A 132 6.97 12.64 13.14
CA ARG A 132 7.64 13.86 12.71
C ARG A 132 7.21 15.11 13.49
N GLY A 133 6.22 14.98 14.39
CA GLY A 133 5.52 16.12 15.00
C GLY A 133 4.63 16.85 13.99
N ASP A 134 3.80 17.79 14.45
CA ASP A 134 2.89 18.66 13.65
C ASP A 134 3.62 19.57 12.62
N VAL A 135 4.73 19.13 12.04
CA VAL A 135 5.70 19.94 11.27
C VAL A 135 5.41 19.92 9.77
N VAL A 136 4.33 19.26 9.31
CA VAL A 136 3.90 19.44 7.92
C VAL A 136 2.79 20.48 7.87
N ASP A 137 3.18 21.75 7.80
CA ASP A 137 2.32 22.83 7.34
C ASP A 137 2.11 22.64 5.83
N TRP A 138 1.02 21.97 5.47
CA TRP A 138 0.64 21.73 4.08
C TRP A 138 0.20 23.01 3.35
N GLY A 139 0.20 24.17 4.02
CA GLY A 139 -0.17 25.46 3.45
C GLY A 139 0.83 26.05 2.45
N GLU A 140 2.07 25.55 2.37
CA GLU A 140 3.10 26.09 1.46
C GLU A 140 3.21 25.37 0.10
N LEU A 141 2.46 24.29 -0.15
CA LEU A 141 2.52 23.55 -1.42
C LEU A 141 1.60 24.09 -2.54
N GLU A 142 0.92 25.23 -2.32
CA GLU A 142 0.05 25.87 -3.32
C GLU A 142 0.74 27.00 -4.13
N GLU A 143 2.03 27.29 -3.90
CA GLU A 143 2.76 28.33 -4.64
C GLU A 143 4.03 27.82 -5.33
N GLU A 144 3.88 27.04 -6.41
CA GLU A 144 4.86 27.00 -7.52
C GLU A 144 4.19 26.82 -8.90
#